data_AF-A0A1F6SRF9-F1
#
_entry.id   AF-A0A1F6SRF9-F1
#
_cell.length_a   1.000
_cell.length_b   1.000
_cell.length_c   1.000
_cell.angle_alpha   90.00
_cell.angle_beta   90.00
_cell.angle_gamma   90.00
#
_symmetry.space_group_name_H-M   'P 1'
#
loop_
_entity.id
_entity.type
_entity.pdbx_description
1 polymer ?
#
loop_
_entity_poly.entity_id
_entity_poly.type
_entity_poly.pdbx_seq_one_letter_code
_entity_poly.pdbx_strand_id
1 'polypeptide(L)'
;MLGGFTLIELLIVIAIIGILASIVLVSLNSARTKAKQSKALSSMQSIKSMADVCVTSGGTLTIPASNGTGGSAICSDGSGILPNISDTTFTYCGSGCGGWTSTAGTNYAFSAYTDSFGARKIVVCGSDINISGWYYSGSPFNFTGSSGCKTDGFYL
;
A
#
# COMPACT_ATOMS: atom_id res chain seq x y z
N MET A 1 -60.70 -3.85 -11.03
CA MET A 1 -59.34 -4.42 -11.16
C MET A 1 -58.36 -3.26 -11.15
N LEU A 2 -57.64 -3.16 -10.04
CA LEU A 2 -56.34 -2.52 -9.78
C LEU A 2 -55.92 -1.39 -10.74
N GLY A 3 -55.89 -0.16 -10.19
CA GLY A 3 -55.34 1.02 -10.86
C GLY A 3 -53.91 0.78 -11.31
N GLY A 4 -53.68 0.92 -12.61
CA GLY A 4 -52.38 0.75 -13.23
C GLY A 4 -51.48 1.97 -12.97
N PHE A 5 -50.21 1.70 -12.71
CA PHE A 5 -49.14 2.72 -12.71
C PHE A 5 -49.07 3.42 -14.06
N THR A 6 -48.92 4.74 -14.05
CA THR A 6 -48.80 5.52 -15.28
C THR A 6 -47.39 5.42 -15.88
N LEU A 7 -47.33 5.54 -17.21
CA LEU A 7 -46.13 5.81 -18.03
C LEU A 7 -45.09 6.70 -17.32
N ILE A 8 -45.61 7.83 -16.85
CA ILE A 8 -44.82 8.94 -16.35
C ILE A 8 -44.32 8.74 -14.92
N GLU A 9 -45.09 8.04 -14.09
CA GLU A 9 -44.66 7.69 -12.73
C GLU A 9 -43.43 6.80 -12.76
N LEU A 10 -43.39 5.81 -13.65
CA LEU A 10 -42.22 4.92 -13.77
C LEU A 10 -41.01 5.65 -14.36
N LEU A 11 -41.24 6.59 -15.29
CA LEU A 11 -40.18 7.38 -15.93
C LEU A 11 -39.48 8.33 -14.94
N ILE A 12 -40.23 8.96 -14.04
CA ILE A 12 -39.65 9.82 -12.98
C ILE A 12 -38.82 9.00 -11.99
N VAL A 13 -39.27 7.79 -11.65
CA VAL A 13 -38.55 6.92 -10.70
C VAL A 13 -37.18 6.54 -11.25
N ILE A 14 -37.08 6.09 -12.50
CA ILE A 14 -35.78 5.77 -13.10
C ILE A 14 -34.88 7.00 -13.25
N ALA A 15 -35.46 8.18 -13.48
CA ALA A 15 -34.72 9.43 -13.56
C ALA A 15 -34.08 9.77 -12.21
N ILE A 16 -34.82 9.66 -11.10
CA ILE A 16 -34.29 9.91 -9.75
C ILE A 16 -33.25 8.85 -9.35
N ILE A 17 -33.51 7.57 -9.62
CA ILE A 17 -32.54 6.49 -9.36
C ILE A 17 -31.25 6.73 -10.13
N GLY A 18 -31.33 7.19 -11.39
CA GLY A 18 -30.16 7.53 -12.20
C GLY A 18 -29.30 8.63 -11.59
N ILE A 19 -29.93 9.69 -11.07
CA ILE A 19 -29.23 10.80 -10.39
C ILE A 19 -28.54 10.29 -9.13
N LEU A 20 -29.26 9.56 -8.26
CA LEU A 20 -28.71 9.04 -7.01
C LEU A 20 -27.57 8.04 -7.26
N ALA A 21 -27.71 7.17 -8.27
CA ALA A 21 -26.68 6.19 -8.63
C ALA A 21 -25.37 6.85 -9.10
N SER A 22 -25.46 7.97 -9.83
CA SER A 22 -24.27 8.69 -10.32
C SER A 22 -23.41 9.26 -9.17
N ILE A 23 -24.04 9.80 -8.12
CA ILE A 23 -23.36 10.37 -6.95
C ILE A 23 -22.68 9.25 -6.15
N VAL A 24 -23.39 8.13 -5.97
CA VAL A 24 -22.88 6.95 -5.25
C VAL A 24 -21.63 6.40 -5.96
N LEU A 25 -21.63 6.30 -7.29
CA LEU A 25 -20.50 5.78 -8.06
C LEU A 25 -19.20 6.56 -7.83
N VAL A 26 -19.28 7.91 -7.82
CA VAL A 26 -18.11 8.77 -7.57
C VAL A 26 -17.58 8.56 -6.15
N SER A 27 -18.47 8.50 -5.15
CA SER A 27 -18.08 8.30 -3.75
C SER A 27 -17.42 6.93 -3.50
N LEU A 28 -17.92 5.88 -4.17
CA LEU A 28 -17.40 4.52 -4.05
C LEU A 28 -15.99 4.37 -4.61
N ASN A 29 -15.66 5.10 -5.68
CA ASN A 29 -14.33 5.05 -6.27
C ASN A 29 -13.26 5.59 -5.30
N SER A 30 -13.53 6.75 -4.68
CA SER A 30 -12.64 7.31 -3.65
C SER A 30 -12.54 6.44 -2.41
N ALA A 31 -13.66 5.85 -1.95
CA ALA A 31 -13.66 4.93 -0.82
C ALA A 31 -12.83 3.67 -1.08
N ARG A 32 -12.91 3.10 -2.29
CA ARG A 32 -12.12 1.93 -2.70
C ARG A 32 -10.62 2.24 -2.71
N THR A 33 -10.21 3.40 -3.22
CA THR A 33 -8.79 3.81 -3.20
C THR A 33 -8.27 3.96 -1.77
N LYS A 34 -9.03 4.60 -0.87
CA LYS A 34 -8.67 4.70 0.55
C LYS A 34 -8.59 3.34 1.25
N ALA A 35 -9.48 2.41 0.92
CA ALA A 35 -9.43 1.05 1.45
C ALA A 35 -8.15 0.31 0.99
N LYS A 36 -7.75 0.45 -0.28
CA LYS A 36 -6.49 -0.11 -0.80
C LYS A 36 -5.27 0.51 -0.12
N GLN A 37 -5.28 1.81 0.13
CA GLN A 37 -4.22 2.51 0.90
C GLN A 37 -4.11 1.96 2.33
N SER A 38 -5.22 1.81 3.04
CA SER A 38 -5.23 1.26 4.41
C SER A 38 -4.69 -0.18 4.45
N LYS A 39 -5.08 -1.01 3.48
CA LYS A 39 -4.57 -2.39 3.34
C LYS A 39 -3.06 -2.41 3.06
N ALA A 40 -2.56 -1.52 2.22
CA ALA A 40 -1.13 -1.37 1.95
C ALA A 40 -0.36 -0.96 3.22
N LEU A 41 -0.89 0.01 3.99
CA LEU A 41 -0.29 0.45 5.26
C LEU A 41 -0.17 -0.69 6.27
N SER A 42 -1.23 -1.48 6.44
CA SER A 42 -1.22 -2.67 7.32
C SER A 42 -0.22 -3.73 6.86
N SER A 43 -0.09 -3.91 5.54
CA SER A 43 0.89 -4.84 4.95
C SER A 43 2.33 -4.37 5.20
N MET A 44 2.63 -3.07 5.07
CA MET A 44 3.95 -2.49 5.39
C MET A 44 4.34 -2.70 6.86
N GLN A 45 3.41 -2.48 7.79
CA GLN A 45 3.65 -2.71 9.22
C GLN A 45 3.96 -4.17 9.52
N SER A 46 3.23 -5.08 8.88
CA SER A 46 3.47 -6.52 9.00
C SER A 46 4.87 -6.88 8.49
N ILE A 47 5.25 -6.38 7.32
CA ILE A 47 6.58 -6.63 6.74
C ILE A 47 7.69 -6.05 7.62
N LYS A 48 7.51 -4.88 8.23
CA LYS A 48 8.48 -4.35 9.20
C LYS A 48 8.65 -5.23 10.42
N SER A 49 7.56 -5.70 11.02
CA SER A 49 7.64 -6.59 12.17
C SER A 49 8.39 -7.87 11.80
N MET A 50 8.13 -8.43 10.62
CA MET A 50 8.84 -9.61 10.13
C MET A 50 10.32 -9.32 9.84
N ALA A 51 10.62 -8.15 9.27
CA ALA A 51 11.99 -7.72 9.05
C ALA A 51 12.74 -7.55 10.38
N ASP A 52 12.10 -6.99 11.41
CA ASP A 52 12.68 -6.84 12.74
C ASP A 52 12.94 -8.20 13.43
N VAL A 53 12.01 -9.15 13.31
CA VAL A 53 12.19 -10.53 13.79
C VAL A 53 13.35 -11.23 13.07
N CYS A 54 13.44 -11.09 11.75
CA CYS A 54 14.56 -11.62 10.96
C CYS A 54 15.90 -11.07 11.46
N VAL A 55 15.94 -9.75 11.68
CA VAL A 55 17.11 -9.00 12.08
C VAL A 55 17.58 -9.41 13.49
N THR A 56 16.64 -9.53 14.44
CA THR A 56 16.90 -9.94 15.83
C THR A 56 17.28 -11.41 15.95
N SER A 57 16.85 -12.26 15.02
CA SER A 57 17.24 -13.67 14.94
C SER A 57 18.62 -13.88 14.28
N GLY A 58 19.29 -12.80 13.86
CA GLY A 58 20.61 -12.86 13.20
C GLY A 58 20.55 -13.14 11.70
N GLY A 59 19.36 -13.13 11.10
CA GLY A 59 19.16 -13.27 9.66
C GLY A 59 19.49 -11.99 8.87
N THR A 60 19.64 -12.17 7.56
CA THR A 60 19.75 -11.08 6.59
C THR A 60 18.46 -10.94 5.80
N LEU A 61 18.11 -9.70 5.47
CA LEU A 61 16.92 -9.41 4.69
C LEU A 61 17.23 -9.65 3.21
N THR A 62 16.46 -10.53 2.59
CA THR A 62 16.55 -10.86 1.17
C THR A 62 15.60 -9.99 0.37
N ILE A 63 15.96 -9.71 -0.88
CA ILE A 63 15.04 -9.10 -1.83
C ILE A 63 14.16 -10.22 -2.40
N PRO A 64 12.88 -10.33 -2.02
CA PRO A 64 11.97 -11.31 -2.59
C PRO A 64 11.89 -11.15 -4.11
N ALA A 65 11.90 -12.28 -4.83
CA ALA A 65 11.84 -12.30 -6.30
C ALA A 65 10.47 -11.85 -6.86
N SER A 66 9.42 -11.81 -6.02
CA SER A 66 8.08 -11.41 -6.43
C SER A 66 7.74 -9.98 -5.99
N ASN A 67 7.35 -9.15 -6.95
CA ASN A 67 6.92 -7.75 -6.79
C ASN A 67 5.53 -7.62 -6.12
N GLY A 68 5.22 -8.46 -5.13
CA GLY A 68 3.96 -8.39 -4.38
C GLY A 68 2.96 -9.53 -4.59
N THR A 69 3.32 -10.60 -5.30
CA THR A 69 2.50 -11.83 -5.41
C THR A 69 2.47 -12.64 -4.11
N GLY A 70 3.20 -12.20 -3.09
CA GLY A 70 3.34 -12.92 -1.82
C GLY A 70 4.14 -14.22 -1.97
N GLY A 71 4.34 -14.92 -0.86
CA GLY A 71 4.95 -16.27 -0.86
C GLY A 71 6.48 -16.31 -0.93
N SER A 72 7.14 -15.19 -1.24
CA SER A 72 8.60 -15.09 -1.18
C SER A 72 9.08 -14.80 0.24
N ALA A 73 10.18 -15.43 0.66
CA ALA A 73 10.81 -15.15 1.94
C ALA A 73 11.51 -13.78 1.93
N ILE A 74 11.31 -13.01 3.00
CA ILE A 74 11.98 -11.72 3.24
C ILE A 74 13.25 -11.93 4.08
N CYS A 75 13.36 -13.04 4.82
CA CYS A 75 14.54 -13.37 5.59
C CYS A 75 15.32 -14.56 5.01
N SER A 76 16.64 -14.55 5.20
CA SER A 76 17.57 -15.60 4.76
C SER A 76 17.34 -16.97 5.40
N ASP A 77 16.75 -17.00 6.58
CA ASP A 77 16.39 -18.24 7.30
C ASP A 77 15.03 -18.81 6.87
N GLY A 78 14.37 -18.19 5.89
CA GLY A 78 13.02 -18.56 5.44
C GLY A 78 11.89 -18.03 6.32
N SER A 79 12.22 -17.32 7.41
CA SER A 79 11.22 -16.61 8.23
C SER A 79 10.70 -15.36 7.51
N GLY A 80 9.47 -14.98 7.84
CA GLY A 80 8.84 -13.81 7.24
C GLY A 80 8.51 -14.00 5.75
N ILE A 81 7.31 -14.48 5.46
CA ILE A 81 6.78 -14.61 4.10
C ILE A 81 6.07 -13.32 3.67
N LEU A 82 6.50 -12.75 2.54
CA LEU A 82 5.87 -11.56 1.97
C LEU A 82 4.35 -11.78 1.83
N PRO A 83 3.50 -10.91 2.40
CA PRO A 83 2.06 -11.01 2.21
C PRO A 83 1.72 -10.77 0.74
N ASN A 84 0.64 -11.39 0.27
CA ASN A 84 0.11 -11.06 -1.05
C ASN A 84 -0.48 -9.63 -1.02
N ILE A 85 0.14 -8.75 -1.79
CA ILE A 85 -0.19 -7.33 -1.89
C ILE A 85 -0.59 -6.97 -3.33
N SER A 86 -0.86 -7.96 -4.18
CA SER A 86 -1.12 -7.76 -5.61
C SER A 86 -2.42 -7.00 -5.90
N ASP A 87 -3.38 -7.09 -4.99
CA ASP A 87 -4.66 -6.36 -5.06
C ASP A 87 -4.56 -4.94 -4.46
N THR A 88 -3.44 -4.63 -3.82
CA THR A 88 -3.17 -3.27 -3.35
C THR A 88 -2.47 -2.46 -4.43
N THR A 89 -2.62 -1.15 -4.37
CA THR A 89 -1.87 -0.15 -5.16
C THR A 89 -0.38 -0.10 -4.82
N PHE A 90 0.16 -1.19 -4.28
CA PHE A 90 1.42 -1.23 -3.55
C PHE A 90 2.33 -2.31 -4.14
N THR A 91 3.54 -1.90 -4.49
CA THR A 91 4.54 -2.73 -5.14
C THR A 91 5.70 -2.97 -4.19
N TYR A 92 6.13 -4.23 -4.07
CA TYR A 92 7.44 -4.50 -3.49
C TYR A 92 8.52 -4.30 -4.55
N CYS A 93 9.38 -3.29 -4.38
CA CYS A 93 10.31 -2.85 -5.43
C CYS A 93 11.77 -3.29 -5.22
N GLY A 94 12.07 -4.04 -4.16
CA GLY A 94 13.42 -4.56 -3.89
C GLY A 94 14.48 -3.46 -3.79
N SER A 95 15.65 -3.66 -4.40
CA SER A 95 16.71 -2.66 -4.45
C SER A 95 16.41 -1.47 -5.39
N GLY A 96 15.38 -1.57 -6.23
CA GLY A 96 15.02 -0.57 -7.24
C GLY A 96 14.15 0.59 -6.74
N CYS A 97 13.80 0.63 -5.45
CA CYS A 97 12.88 1.63 -4.91
C CYS A 97 13.43 3.07 -4.92
N GLY A 98 14.75 3.27 -5.05
CA GLY A 98 15.36 4.60 -5.08
C GLY A 98 15.05 5.41 -6.35
N GLY A 99 14.68 4.73 -7.46
CA GLY A 99 14.29 5.36 -8.72
C GLY A 99 12.78 5.44 -8.95
N TRP A 100 11.98 5.09 -7.93
CA TRP A 100 10.53 5.01 -8.07
C TRP A 100 9.91 6.41 -8.16
N THR A 101 9.47 6.79 -9.36
CA THR A 101 8.69 8.00 -9.56
C THR A 101 7.23 7.68 -9.25
N SER A 102 6.72 8.23 -8.15
CA SER A 102 5.29 8.12 -7.84
C SER A 102 4.49 8.74 -8.99
N THR A 103 3.78 7.92 -9.77
CA THR A 103 2.70 8.43 -10.60
C THR A 103 1.59 8.88 -9.65
N ALA A 104 1.14 10.12 -9.77
CA ALA A 104 0.15 10.70 -8.88
C ALA A 104 -1.08 9.77 -8.73
N GLY A 105 -1.36 9.36 -7.50
CA GLY A 105 -2.68 8.87 -7.07
C GLY A 105 -2.85 7.37 -6.81
N THR A 106 -1.94 6.47 -7.19
CA THR A 106 -2.22 5.01 -7.05
C THR A 106 -1.01 4.09 -6.94
N ASN A 107 0.21 4.59 -6.77
CA ASN A 107 1.39 3.72 -6.80
C ASN A 107 2.25 3.97 -5.55
N TYR A 108 2.21 3.03 -4.61
CA TYR A 108 3.05 2.97 -3.42
C TYR A 108 4.13 1.93 -3.61
N ALA A 109 5.30 2.16 -3.04
CA ALA A 109 6.42 1.24 -3.15
C ALA A 109 7.05 0.99 -1.79
N PHE A 110 7.52 -0.23 -1.57
CA PHE A 110 8.24 -0.62 -0.37
C PHE A 110 9.33 -1.63 -0.67
N SER A 111 10.40 -1.58 0.10
CA SER A 111 11.32 -2.70 0.20
C SER A 111 12.00 -2.75 1.56
N ALA A 112 12.31 -3.96 2.01
CA ALA A 112 13.22 -4.23 3.10
C ALA A 112 14.33 -5.13 2.57
N TYR A 113 15.59 -4.73 2.73
CA TYR A 113 16.73 -5.53 2.25
C TYR A 113 18.00 -5.23 3.04
N THR A 114 18.92 -6.18 3.05
CA THR A 114 20.29 -5.98 3.51
C THR A 114 21.13 -5.63 2.28
N ASP A 115 21.86 -4.51 2.33
CA ASP A 115 22.75 -4.10 1.24
C ASP A 115 24.06 -4.90 1.23
N SER A 116 24.88 -4.68 0.20
CA SER A 116 26.17 -5.36 0.04
C SER A 116 27.19 -5.06 1.15
N PHE A 117 26.91 -4.06 1.98
CA PHE A 117 27.74 -3.68 3.13
C PHE A 117 27.18 -4.22 4.45
N GLY A 118 26.12 -5.04 4.40
CA GLY A 118 25.46 -5.60 5.57
C GLY A 118 24.51 -4.62 6.28
N ALA A 119 24.32 -3.41 5.75
CA ALA A 119 23.39 -2.46 6.32
C ALA A 119 21.95 -2.82 5.95
N ARG A 120 21.08 -2.79 6.96
CA ARG A 120 19.67 -3.12 6.84
C ARG A 120 18.89 -1.86 6.47
N LYS A 121 18.17 -1.90 5.35
CA LYS A 121 17.46 -0.76 4.77
C LYS A 121 15.98 -1.08 4.64
N ILE A 122 15.14 -0.09 4.94
CA ILE A 122 13.75 -0.07 4.50
C ILE A 122 13.51 1.17 3.65
N VAL A 123 12.93 0.99 2.47
CA VAL A 123 12.52 2.08 1.58
C VAL A 123 11.01 2.14 1.51
N VAL A 124 10.45 3.34 1.62
CA VAL A 124 9.02 3.59 1.42
C VAL A 124 8.86 4.75 0.45
N CYS A 125 8.05 4.54 -0.59
CA CYS A 125 7.71 5.53 -1.59
C CYS A 125 6.20 5.68 -1.72
N GLY A 126 5.73 6.91 -1.90
CA GLY A 126 4.31 7.16 -2.12
C GLY A 126 3.95 8.64 -2.13
N SER A 127 2.65 8.90 -2.29
CA SER A 127 2.05 10.23 -2.16
C SER A 127 0.93 10.20 -1.12
N ASP A 128 0.82 11.27 -0.32
CA ASP A 128 -0.27 11.48 0.65
C ASP A 128 -0.43 10.33 1.66
N ILE A 129 0.69 9.74 2.09
CA ILE A 129 0.71 8.70 3.13
C ILE A 129 1.40 9.19 4.39
N ASN A 130 0.83 8.82 5.53
CA ASN A 130 1.42 9.00 6.84
C ASN A 130 1.54 7.65 7.54
N ILE A 131 2.74 7.30 7.95
CA ILE A 131 3.02 6.04 8.63
C ILE A 131 3.59 6.36 10.02
N SER A 132 2.75 6.26 11.04
CA SER A 132 3.17 6.47 12.43
C SER A 132 4.14 5.38 12.90
N GLY A 133 5.13 5.75 13.72
CA GLY A 133 6.14 4.82 14.27
C GLY A 133 7.28 4.46 13.31
N TRP A 134 7.37 5.16 12.19
CA TRP A 134 8.48 5.07 11.25
C TRP A 134 9.19 6.42 11.19
N TYR A 135 10.50 6.42 11.37
CA TYR A 135 11.31 7.62 11.40
C TYR A 135 12.48 7.46 10.44
N TYR A 136 12.78 8.48 9.64
CA TYR A 136 14.00 8.58 8.85
C TYR A 136 14.83 9.73 9.41
N SER A 137 16.05 9.45 9.89
CA SER A 137 16.93 10.46 10.49
C SER A 137 16.23 11.29 11.59
N GLY A 138 15.38 10.65 12.39
CA GLY A 138 14.61 11.31 13.47
C GLY A 138 13.34 12.06 13.03
N SER A 139 13.03 12.10 11.73
CA SER A 139 11.80 12.71 11.20
C SER A 139 10.76 11.64 10.82
N PRO A 140 9.46 11.81 11.09
CA PRO A 140 8.47 10.82 10.74
C PRO A 140 8.34 10.61 9.21
N PHE A 141 7.96 9.40 8.81
CA PHE A 141 7.54 9.10 7.44
C PHE A 141 6.16 9.72 7.17
N ASN A 142 6.18 11.00 6.79
CA ASN A 142 5.02 11.79 6.45
C ASN A 142 5.16 12.37 5.05
N PHE A 143 4.25 11.97 4.17
CA PHE A 143 4.10 12.47 2.80
C PHE A 143 2.74 13.15 2.61
N THR A 144 2.03 13.56 3.66
CA THR A 144 0.77 14.30 3.53
C THR A 144 1.00 15.59 2.74
N GLY A 145 0.32 15.76 1.61
CA GLY A 145 0.48 16.91 0.71
C GLY A 145 1.76 16.87 -0.13
N SER A 146 2.47 15.74 -0.17
CA SER A 146 3.72 15.58 -0.90
C SER A 146 3.85 14.16 -1.49
N SER A 147 4.83 13.96 -2.34
CA SER A 147 5.17 12.65 -2.91
C SER A 147 6.67 12.45 -2.91
N GLY A 148 7.13 11.24 -2.60
CA GLY A 148 8.56 10.93 -2.66
C GLY A 148 8.89 9.57 -2.06
N CYS A 149 10.20 9.34 -1.92
CA CYS A 149 10.77 8.16 -1.30
C CYS A 149 11.61 8.56 -0.09
N LYS A 150 11.50 7.81 1.00
CA LYS A 150 12.38 7.92 2.17
C LYS A 150 12.94 6.53 2.49
N THR A 151 14.17 6.47 3.00
CA THR A 151 14.89 5.22 3.27
C THR A 151 15.36 5.15 4.71
N ASP A 152 14.72 4.37 5.57
CA ASP A 152 15.22 4.19 6.94
C ASP A 152 16.35 3.16 7.01
N GLY A 153 17.34 3.41 7.87
CA GLY A 153 18.35 2.43 8.23
C GLY A 153 18.02 1.85 9.59
N PHE A 154 17.99 0.51 9.73
CA PHE A 154 17.97 -0.09 11.06
C PHE A 154 19.35 0.13 11.70
N TYR A 155 19.45 1.13 12.55
CA TYR A 155 20.57 1.24 13.49
C TYR A 155 20.14 0.54 14.78
N LEU A 156 20.64 -0.67 14.99
CA LEU A 156 20.71 -1.30 16.32
C LEU A 156 22.08 -0.98 16.92
#